data_AF-A0A7W2RA17-F1
#
_entry.id   AF-A0A7W2RA17-F1
#
_cell.length_a   1.000
_cell.length_b   1.000
_cell.length_c   1.000
_cell.angle_alpha   90.00
_cell.angle_beta   90.00
_cell.angle_gamma   90.00
#
_symmetry.space_group_name_H-M   'P 1'
#
loop_
_entity.id
_entity.type
_entity.pdbx_description
1 polymer ?
#
loop_
_entity_poly.entity_id
_entity_poly.type
_entity_poly.pdbx_seq_one_letter_code
_entity_poly.pdbx_strand_id
1 'polypeptide(L)' 'MPTENLSKKSNSSDNNSAFKATAKSVGAAFFGVQSDNNRERDFSEGKLSHFIIAGVIGVALLIGVLIAVVSLVLP' A
#
# COMPACT_ATOMS: atom_id res chain seq x y z
N MET A 1 -26.05 -36.16 -0.40
CA MET A 1 -24.61 -36.30 -0.66
C MET A 1 -23.88 -35.16 0.04
N PRO A 2 -22.99 -35.40 1.01
CA PRO A 2 -22.20 -34.35 1.64
C PRO A 2 -20.98 -34.01 0.77
N THR A 3 -20.92 -32.80 0.24
CA THR A 3 -19.78 -32.22 -0.50
C THR A 3 -18.76 -31.59 0.45
N GLU A 4 -18.24 -32.36 1.41
CA GLU A 4 -17.14 -31.93 2.29
C GLU A 4 -15.76 -32.14 1.64
N ASN A 5 -15.61 -31.75 0.36
CA ASN A 5 -14.32 -31.87 -0.34
C ASN A 5 -13.97 -30.63 -1.19
N LEU A 6 -14.33 -29.45 -0.69
CA LEU A 6 -13.85 -28.17 -1.23
C LEU A 6 -12.74 -27.53 -0.35
N SER A 7 -12.35 -28.18 0.75
CA SER A 7 -11.23 -27.78 1.62
C SER A 7 -9.93 -28.52 1.26
N LYS A 8 -9.66 -28.69 -0.04
CA LYS A 8 -8.37 -29.23 -0.51
C LYS A 8 -7.85 -28.45 -1.71
N LYS A 9 -7.50 -27.18 -1.46
CA LYS A 9 -6.67 -26.36 -2.36
C LYS A 9 -5.29 -26.21 -1.69
N SER A 10 -4.45 -27.23 -1.79
CA SER A 10 -3.29 -27.27 -2.70
C SER A 10 -2.25 -26.20 -2.39
N ASN A 11 -1.47 -26.44 -1.33
CA ASN A 11 -0.09 -25.97 -1.19
C ASN A 11 0.80 -26.78 -2.15
N SER A 12 1.50 -26.13 -3.09
CA SER A 12 2.76 -26.59 -3.71
C SER A 12 3.11 -25.83 -5.01
N SER A 13 3.18 -24.50 -4.93
CA SER A 13 4.12 -23.66 -5.72
C SER A 13 4.35 -22.30 -5.04
N ASP A 14 4.26 -22.31 -3.71
CA ASP A 14 3.96 -21.15 -2.86
C ASP A 14 5.15 -20.25 -2.56
N ASN A 15 6.36 -20.62 -2.96
CA ASN A 15 7.58 -19.90 -2.57
C ASN A 15 7.80 -18.65 -3.42
N ASN A 16 7.54 -18.76 -4.74
CA ASN A 16 7.66 -17.65 -5.68
C ASN A 16 6.44 -16.71 -5.63
N SER A 17 5.26 -17.20 -5.20
CA SER A 17 4.04 -16.39 -5.02
C SER A 17 3.99 -15.69 -3.66
N ALA A 18 4.47 -16.33 -2.59
CA ALA A 18 4.54 -15.72 -1.26
C ALA A 18 5.50 -14.54 -1.24
N PHE A 19 6.74 -14.72 -1.70
CA PHE A 19 7.72 -13.62 -1.74
C PHE A 19 7.27 -12.47 -2.65
N LYS A 20 6.64 -12.80 -3.79
CA LYS A 20 6.09 -11.82 -4.73
C LYS A 20 4.87 -11.07 -4.16
N ALA A 21 4.03 -11.71 -3.35
CA ALA A 21 2.94 -11.06 -2.62
C ALA A 21 3.48 -10.17 -1.50
N THR A 22 4.52 -10.61 -0.81
CA THR A 22 5.21 -9.82 0.22
C THR A 22 5.87 -8.58 -0.38
N ALA A 23 6.60 -8.71 -1.48
CA ALA A 23 7.21 -7.55 -2.14
C ALA A 23 6.16 -6.59 -2.74
N LYS A 24 5.07 -7.12 -3.31
CA LYS A 24 3.95 -6.30 -3.81
C LYS A 24 3.23 -5.56 -2.67
N SER A 25 3.10 -6.20 -1.52
CA SER A 25 2.61 -5.59 -0.29
C SER A 25 3.55 -4.48 0.20
N VAL A 26 4.87 -4.68 0.12
CA VAL A 26 5.86 -3.66 0.48
C VAL A 26 5.84 -2.49 -0.50
N GLY A 27 5.75 -2.73 -1.80
CA GLY A 27 5.69 -1.68 -2.83
C GLY A 27 4.38 -0.87 -2.79
N ALA A 28 3.24 -1.52 -2.56
CA ALA A 28 1.97 -0.83 -2.34
C ALA A 28 1.99 0.01 -1.06
N ALA A 29 2.73 -0.46 -0.05
CA ALA A 29 2.96 0.25 1.20
C ALA A 29 3.85 1.51 1.06
N PHE A 30 4.67 1.62 0.02
CA PHE A 30 5.42 2.86 -0.25
C PHE A 30 4.62 3.90 -1.03
N PHE A 31 3.65 3.48 -1.84
CA PHE A 31 3.05 4.32 -2.89
C PHE A 31 1.55 4.57 -2.75
N GLY A 32 0.93 4.22 -1.62
CA GLY A 32 -0.48 4.54 -1.40
C GLY A 32 -1.44 3.74 -2.29
N VAL A 33 -1.01 2.56 -2.76
CA VAL A 33 -1.92 1.58 -3.37
C VAL A 33 -2.77 1.00 -2.25
N GLN A 34 -3.92 1.62 -2.06
CA GLN A 34 -4.94 1.14 -1.15
C GLN A 34 -5.77 0.06 -1.86
N SER A 35 -6.15 -0.98 -1.09
CA SER A 35 -7.06 -2.04 -1.54
C SER A 35 -8.35 -1.43 -2.09
N ASP A 36 -8.98 -2.07 -3.10
CA ASP A 36 -10.21 -1.56 -3.72
C ASP A 36 -11.34 -1.36 -2.69
N ASN A 37 -11.39 -2.19 -1.65
CA ASN A 37 -12.33 -2.01 -0.54
C ASN A 37 -12.07 -0.73 0.27
N ASN A 38 -10.81 -0.36 0.46
CA ASN A 38 -10.44 0.91 1.10
C ASN A 38 -10.82 2.08 0.20
N ARG A 39 -10.55 1.96 -1.10
CA ARG A 39 -10.94 2.95 -2.09
C ARG A 39 -12.45 3.17 -2.06
N GLU A 40 -13.24 2.11 -2.17
CA GLU A 40 -14.70 2.22 -2.25
C GLU A 40 -15.30 2.90 -1.02
N ARG A 41 -14.90 2.54 0.19
CA ARG A 41 -15.32 3.25 1.41
C ARG A 41 -14.92 4.73 1.41
N ASP A 42 -13.69 5.01 1.02
CA ASP A 42 -13.10 6.34 1.01
C ASP A 42 -13.73 7.27 -0.04
N PHE A 43 -14.25 6.70 -1.13
CA PHE A 43 -14.96 7.41 -2.20
C PHE A 43 -16.49 7.38 -2.05
N SER A 44 -17.06 6.46 -1.28
CA SER A 44 -18.49 6.39 -0.98
C SER A 44 -18.90 7.26 0.20
N GLU A 45 -18.05 7.39 1.23
CA GLU A 45 -18.35 8.18 2.43
C GLU A 45 -17.42 9.40 2.60
N GLY A 46 -16.24 9.39 1.99
CA GLY A 46 -15.23 10.44 2.13
C GLY A 46 -15.35 11.56 1.09
N LYS A 47 -14.95 12.78 1.49
CA LYS A 47 -14.79 13.92 0.57
C LYS A 47 -13.39 13.89 -0.05
N LEU A 48 -13.32 13.96 -1.38
CA LEU A 48 -12.07 14.00 -2.17
C LEU A 48 -11.01 14.97 -1.62
N SER A 49 -11.43 16.09 -1.04
CA SER A 49 -10.55 17.10 -0.43
C SER A 49 -9.61 16.53 0.64
N HIS A 50 -10.01 15.51 1.40
CA HIS A 50 -9.16 14.93 2.44
C HIS A 50 -7.95 14.20 1.84
N PHE A 51 -8.13 13.51 0.71
CA PHE A 51 -7.03 12.84 -0.01
C PHE A 51 -6.04 13.85 -0.59
N ILE A 52 -6.55 14.97 -1.09
CA ILE A 52 -5.71 16.05 -1.64
C ILE A 52 -4.86 16.68 -0.54
N ILE A 53 -5.47 17.03 0.59
CA ILE A 53 -4.76 17.62 1.73
C ILE A 53 -3.68 16.66 2.26
N ALA A 54 -4.03 15.38 2.43
CA ALA A 54 -3.08 14.35 2.85
C ALA A 54 -1.91 14.21 1.88
N GLY A 55 -2.18 14.23 0.56
CA GLY A 55 -1.15 14.20 -0.47
C GLY A 55 -0.21 15.41 -0.42
N VAL A 56 -0.76 16.61 -0.28
CA VAL A 56 0.03 17.86 -0.21
C VAL A 56 0.94 17.87 1.03
N ILE A 57 0.40 17.46 2.19
CA ILE A 57 1.18 17.35 3.42
C ILE A 57 2.31 16.32 3.24
N GLY A 58 2.02 15.16 2.66
CA GLY A 58 3.03 14.11 2.39
C GLY A 58 4.17 14.61 1.49
N VAL A 59 3.85 15.39 0.46
CA VAL A 59 4.86 15.98 -0.44
C VAL A 59 5.70 17.04 0.28
N ALA A 60 5.06 17.91 1.06
CA ALA A 60 5.78 18.94 1.82
C ALA A 60 6.79 18.31 2.79
N LEU A 61 6.38 17.24 3.48
CA LEU A 61 7.25 16.49 4.38
C LEU A 61 8.42 15.84 3.63
N LEU A 62 8.17 15.21 2.47
CA LEU A 62 9.23 14.62 1.64
C LEU A 62 10.28 15.66 1.25
N ILE A 63 9.85 16.85 0.83
CA ILE A 63 10.74 17.94 0.46
C ILE A 63 11.55 18.42 1.67
N GLY A 64 10.91 18.59 2.83
CA GLY A 64 11.60 18.97 4.06
C GLY A 64 12.70 17.97 4.45
N VAL A 65 12.42 16.67 4.34
CA VAL A 65 13.41 15.61 4.58
C VAL A 65 14.59 15.72 3.61
N LEU A 66 14.33 15.93 2.33
CA LEU A 66 15.39 16.08 1.33
C LEU A 66 16.27 17.29 1.62
N ILE A 67 15.66 18.43 1.95
CA ILE A 67 16.40 19.65 2.32
C ILE A 67 17.28 19.36 3.54
N ALA A 68 16.72 18.79 4.61
CA ALA A 68 17.47 18.47 5.82
C ALA A 68 18.66 17.54 5.55
N VAL A 69 18.47 16.50 4.74
CA VAL A 69 19.54 15.57 4.35
C VAL A 69 20.63 16.30 3.57
N VAL A 70 20.27 17.14 2.59
CA VAL A 70 21.23 17.90 1.77
C VAL A 70 22.01 18.88 2.64
N SER A 71 21.33 19.63 3.50
CA SER A 71 21.96 20.58 4.43
C SER A 71 22.89 19.90 5.43
N LEU A 72 22.58 18.67 5.83
CA LEU A 72 23.45 17.89 6.73
C LEU A 72 24.71 17.37 6.01
N VAL A 73 24.61 17.06 4.73
CA VAL A 73 25.72 16.48 3.94
C VAL A 73 26.65 17.55 3.35
N LEU A 74 26.14 18.74 3.05
CA LEU A 74 26.88 19.85 2.43
C LEU A 74 27.12 21.04 3.40
N PRO A 75 27.68 20.85 4.60
CA PRO A 75 27.83 21.92 5.59
C PRO A 75 28.58 23.15 5.05
#